data_AF-A0A1C6EF85-F1
#
_entry.id   AF-A0A1C6EF85-F1
#
_cell.length_a   1.000
_cell.length_b   1.000
_cell.length_c   1.000
_cell.angle_alpha   90.00
_cell.angle_beta   90.00
_cell.angle_gamma   90.00
#
_symmetry.space_group_name_H-M   'P 1'
#
loop_
_entity.id
_entity.type
_entity.pdbx_description
1 polymer ?
#
loop_
_entity_poly.entity_id
_entity_poly.type
_entity_poly.pdbx_seq_one_letter_code
_entity_poly.pdbx_strand_id
1 'polypeptide(L)'
;MMTRDYELIDSIEMLEKAIQRMDFAENGTPYILDWSHATQGNASADVARIYLLFSLAGDVSGANTYLDLFCKKSDTAKQYVQKWMPIVAASQSVKGNEKEKELLLSWVDVVDYE
;
A
#
# COMPACT_ATOMS: atom_id res chain seq x y z
N MET A 1 22.20 19.47 13.06
CA MET A 1 20.94 19.89 12.41
C MET A 1 20.92 19.28 11.02
N MET A 2 20.38 18.07 10.88
CA MET A 2 20.42 17.23 9.66
C MET A 2 19.24 16.24 9.72
N THR A 3 17.99 16.71 9.61
CA THR A 3 16.81 15.84 9.80
C THR A 3 15.59 16.25 8.97
N ARG A 4 15.78 16.72 7.74
CA ARG A 4 14.62 16.98 6.84
C ARG A 4 14.68 16.25 5.51
N ASP A 5 15.87 15.89 5.01
CA ASP A 5 16.00 15.30 3.67
C ASP A 5 15.92 13.75 3.66
N TYR A 6 16.29 13.08 4.76
CA TYR A 6 16.23 11.61 4.86
C TYR A 6 14.79 11.06 4.99
N GLU A 7 13.82 11.88 5.38
CA GLU A 7 12.44 11.42 5.63
C GLU A 7 11.63 11.24 4.34
N LEU A 8 11.95 12.04 3.31
CA LEU A 8 11.40 11.89 1.97
C LEU A 8 12.08 10.73 1.23
N ILE A 9 13.37 10.48 1.46
CA ILE A 9 14.15 9.47 0.73
C ILE A 9 13.62 8.04 0.96
N ASP A 10 13.26 7.63 2.18
CA ASP A 10 12.77 6.26 2.43
C ASP A 10 11.36 6.02 1.85
N SER A 11 10.47 7.03 1.90
CA SER A 11 9.11 6.94 1.35
C SER A 11 9.11 7.08 -0.16
N ILE A 12 9.96 7.95 -0.71
CA ILE A 12 10.21 8.10 -2.15
C ILE A 12 10.87 6.84 -2.69
N GLU A 13 11.88 6.24 -2.04
CA GLU A 13 12.51 5.01 -2.52
C GLU A 13 11.53 3.82 -2.52
N MET A 14 10.62 3.75 -1.53
CA MET A 14 9.54 2.75 -1.49
C MET A 14 8.51 2.95 -2.60
N LEU A 15 8.11 4.21 -2.87
CA LEU A 15 7.21 4.56 -3.98
C LEU A 15 7.91 4.39 -5.35
N GLU A 16 9.18 4.76 -5.46
CA GLU A 16 10.03 4.56 -6.64
C GLU A 16 10.22 3.07 -6.91
N LYS A 17 10.44 2.22 -5.90
CA LYS A 17 10.49 0.75 -6.07
C LYS A 17 9.14 0.15 -6.47
N ALA A 18 8.03 0.76 -6.08
CA ALA A 18 6.70 0.34 -6.54
C ALA A 18 6.42 0.79 -7.99
N ILE A 19 6.87 2.00 -8.37
CA ILE A 19 6.74 2.59 -9.71
C ILE A 19 7.75 1.97 -10.70
N GLN A 20 8.95 1.58 -10.27
CA GLN A 20 10.00 0.95 -11.09
C GLN A 20 9.60 -0.41 -11.68
N ARG A 21 8.47 -0.98 -11.25
CA ARG A 21 7.94 -2.22 -11.79
C ARG A 21 6.92 -2.00 -12.89
N MET A 22 6.72 -0.78 -13.38
CA MET A 22 5.82 -0.49 -14.50
C MET A 22 6.60 0.18 -15.62
N ASP A 23 6.38 -0.30 -16.84
CA ASP A 23 6.92 0.30 -18.06
C ASP A 23 5.83 0.33 -19.15
N PHE A 24 6.08 1.01 -20.26
CA PHE A 24 5.13 1.23 -21.35
C PHE A 24 5.67 0.62 -22.64
N ALA A 25 4.80 -0.06 -23.38
CA ALA A 25 5.13 -0.55 -24.71
C ALA A 25 5.21 0.62 -25.70
N GLU A 26 5.80 0.41 -26.88
CA GLU A 26 5.87 1.44 -27.91
C GLU A 26 4.49 1.99 -28.31
N ASN A 27 3.43 1.20 -28.13
CA ASN A 27 2.04 1.60 -28.38
C ASN A 27 1.37 2.29 -27.17
N GLY A 28 2.10 2.58 -26.10
CA GLY A 28 1.61 3.20 -24.88
C GLY A 28 0.87 2.28 -23.90
N THR A 29 0.81 0.96 -24.16
CA THR A 29 0.18 0.02 -23.23
C THR A 29 1.08 -0.20 -22.01
N PRO A 30 0.59 0.04 -20.77
CA PRO A 30 1.38 -0.23 -19.57
C PRO A 30 1.50 -1.74 -19.31
N TYR A 31 2.63 -2.16 -18.77
CA TYR A 31 2.85 -3.52 -18.27
C TYR A 31 3.61 -3.53 -16.95
N ILE A 32 3.34 -4.55 -16.13
CA ILE A 32 4.00 -4.77 -14.85
C ILE A 32 5.15 -5.77 -15.04
N LEU A 33 6.31 -5.43 -14.52
CA LEU A 33 7.57 -6.18 -14.53
C LEU A 33 7.76 -6.95 -13.20
N ASP A 34 8.83 -7.73 -13.11
CA ASP A 34 9.26 -8.45 -11.90
C ASP A 34 8.29 -9.51 -11.34
N TRP A 35 7.67 -10.31 -12.20
CA TRP A 35 6.76 -11.41 -11.81
C TRP A 35 7.45 -12.66 -11.25
N SER A 36 8.78 -12.73 -11.18
CA SER A 36 9.53 -13.93 -10.79
C SER A 36 9.20 -14.47 -9.39
N HIS A 37 8.67 -13.61 -8.49
CA HIS A 37 8.28 -13.95 -7.12
C HIS A 37 6.76 -13.92 -6.89
N ALA A 38 5.95 -13.81 -7.94
CA ALA A 38 4.50 -13.79 -7.80
C ALA A 38 3.97 -15.11 -7.21
N THR A 39 2.96 -15.01 -6.35
CA THR A 39 2.30 -16.16 -5.70
C THR A 39 0.79 -16.03 -5.80
N GLN A 40 0.07 -17.15 -5.65
CA GLN A 40 -1.39 -17.11 -5.56
C GLN A 40 -1.80 -16.67 -4.15
N GLY A 41 -2.61 -15.62 -4.06
CA GLY A 41 -3.07 -15.07 -2.78
C GLY A 41 -4.40 -14.34 -2.90
N ASN A 42 -4.85 -13.75 -1.79
CA ASN A 42 -6.05 -12.93 -1.77
C ASN A 42 -5.69 -11.51 -2.25
N ALA A 43 -6.27 -11.08 -3.38
CA ALA A 43 -6.03 -9.75 -3.95
C ALA A 43 -6.31 -8.61 -2.96
N SER A 44 -7.24 -8.79 -2.02
CA SER A 44 -7.55 -7.79 -1.01
C SER A 44 -6.39 -7.53 -0.04
N ALA A 45 -5.52 -8.52 0.18
CA ALA A 45 -4.32 -8.34 0.99
C ALA A 45 -3.31 -7.42 0.28
N ASP A 46 -3.16 -7.56 -1.04
CA ASP A 46 -2.30 -6.69 -1.84
C ASP A 46 -2.84 -5.26 -1.90
N VAL A 47 -4.16 -5.11 -2.06
CA VAL A 47 -4.83 -3.79 -2.07
C VAL A 47 -4.69 -3.10 -0.72
N ALA A 48 -4.89 -3.82 0.39
CA ALA A 48 -4.70 -3.28 1.74
C ALA A 48 -3.23 -2.85 1.97
N ARG A 49 -2.27 -3.58 1.41
CA ARG A 49 -0.84 -3.21 1.44
C ARG A 49 -0.56 -1.92 0.66
N ILE A 50 -1.10 -1.78 -0.55
CA ILE A 50 -0.92 -0.55 -1.33
C ILE A 50 -1.58 0.63 -0.62
N TYR A 51 -2.79 0.46 -0.09
CA TYR A 51 -3.48 1.47 0.72
C TYR A 51 -2.63 1.91 1.93
N LEU A 52 -2.00 0.96 2.64
CA LEU A 52 -1.06 1.24 3.72
C LEU A 52 0.15 2.06 3.24
N LEU A 53 0.77 1.68 2.13
CA LEU A 53 1.95 2.37 1.60
C LEU A 53 1.65 3.83 1.23
N PHE A 54 0.51 4.09 0.58
CA PHE A 54 0.07 5.46 0.31
C PHE A 54 -0.16 6.26 1.60
N SER A 55 -0.79 5.62 2.59
CA SER A 55 -1.07 6.26 3.89
C SER A 55 0.23 6.58 4.64
N LEU A 56 1.23 5.69 4.63
CA LEU A 56 2.55 5.91 5.22
C LEU A 56 3.33 7.01 4.50
N ALA A 57 3.15 7.15 3.19
CA ALA A 57 3.70 8.26 2.41
C ALA A 57 2.94 9.59 2.63
N GLY A 58 1.90 9.61 3.47
CA GLY A 58 1.07 10.78 3.74
C GLY A 58 0.00 11.07 2.69
N ASP A 59 -0.16 10.23 1.67
CA ASP A 59 -1.16 10.38 0.60
C ASP A 59 -2.43 9.57 0.89
N VAL A 60 -3.15 10.00 1.93
CA VAL A 60 -4.43 9.36 2.31
C VAL A 60 -5.49 9.52 1.23
N SER A 61 -5.46 10.61 0.46
CA SER A 61 -6.42 10.85 -0.63
C SER A 61 -6.19 9.88 -1.79
N GLY A 62 -4.93 9.66 -2.19
CA GLY A 62 -4.55 8.66 -3.18
C GLY A 62 -4.87 7.25 -2.70
N ALA A 63 -4.62 6.94 -1.42
CA ALA A 63 -4.99 5.66 -0.82
C ALA A 63 -6.49 5.37 -1.00
N ASN A 64 -7.36 6.31 -0.59
CA ASN A 64 -8.81 6.18 -0.72
C ASN A 64 -9.25 6.06 -2.18
N THR A 65 -8.67 6.87 -3.07
CA THR A 65 -8.98 6.81 -4.51
C THR A 65 -8.62 5.46 -5.10
N TYR A 66 -7.46 4.91 -4.75
CA TYR A 66 -7.02 3.59 -5.19
C TYR A 66 -7.96 2.48 -4.71
N LEU A 67 -8.31 2.47 -3.42
CA LEU A 67 -9.24 1.51 -2.83
C LEU A 67 -10.60 1.53 -3.55
N ASP A 68 -11.13 2.73 -3.77
CA ASP A 68 -12.42 2.93 -4.43
C ASP A 68 -12.42 2.45 -5.88
N LEU A 69 -11.36 2.76 -6.62
CA LEU A 69 -11.19 2.31 -8.01
C LEU A 69 -11.06 0.80 -8.09
N PHE A 70 -10.28 0.18 -7.20
CA PHE A 70 -10.14 -1.28 -7.14
C PHE A 70 -11.50 -1.94 -6.89
N CYS A 71 -12.20 -1.52 -5.84
CA CYS A 71 -13.49 -2.10 -5.45
C CYS A 71 -14.52 -1.95 -6.58
N LYS A 72 -14.60 -0.76 -7.21
CA LYS A 72 -15.50 -0.50 -8.33
C LYS A 72 -15.20 -1.36 -9.56
N LYS A 73 -13.92 -1.58 -9.89
CA LYS A 73 -13.51 -2.35 -11.08
C LYS A 73 -13.63 -3.86 -10.89
N SER A 74 -13.42 -4.34 -9.67
CA SER A 74 -13.44 -5.77 -9.33
C SER A 74 -14.79 -6.25 -8.80
N ASP A 75 -15.75 -5.35 -8.58
CA ASP A 75 -17.00 -5.62 -7.86
C ASP A 75 -16.77 -6.21 -6.45
N THR A 76 -15.68 -5.78 -5.79
CA THR A 76 -15.33 -6.19 -4.43
C THR A 76 -15.92 -5.21 -3.43
N ALA A 77 -16.59 -5.71 -2.39
CA ALA A 77 -17.06 -4.87 -1.28
C ALA A 77 -15.86 -4.27 -0.52
N LYS A 78 -15.87 -2.95 -0.26
CA LYS A 78 -14.78 -2.27 0.46
C LYS A 78 -14.48 -2.89 1.83
N GLN A 79 -15.53 -3.30 2.55
CA GLN A 79 -15.44 -3.97 3.85
C GLN A 79 -14.63 -5.28 3.77
N TYR A 80 -14.66 -5.98 2.64
CA TYR A 80 -13.86 -7.18 2.44
C TYR A 80 -12.36 -6.86 2.40
N VAL A 81 -11.99 -5.75 1.75
CA VAL A 81 -10.60 -5.26 1.73
C VAL A 81 -10.18 -4.71 3.09
N GLN A 82 -11.06 -3.95 3.75
CA GLN A 82 -10.78 -3.34 5.05
C GLN A 82 -10.45 -4.37 6.13
N LYS A 83 -11.03 -5.58 6.08
CA LYS A 83 -10.67 -6.71 6.97
C LYS A 83 -9.19 -7.13 6.87
N TRP A 84 -8.52 -6.83 5.77
CA TRP A 84 -7.08 -7.11 5.60
C TRP A 84 -6.18 -6.02 6.18
N MET A 85 -6.68 -4.80 6.41
CA MET A 85 -5.89 -3.68 6.92
C MET A 85 -5.18 -3.98 8.25
N PRO A 86 -5.83 -4.50 9.31
CA PRO A 86 -5.14 -4.81 10.56
C PRO A 86 -4.09 -5.92 10.40
N ILE A 87 -4.35 -6.92 9.55
CA ILE A 87 -3.42 -8.04 9.29
C ILE A 87 -2.15 -7.52 8.60
N VAL A 88 -2.32 -6.67 7.59
CA VAL A 88 -1.22 -6.08 6.84
C VAL A 88 -0.43 -5.08 7.70
N ALA A 89 -1.12 -4.28 8.53
CA ALA A 89 -0.48 -3.37 9.47
C ALA A 89 0.39 -4.15 10.47
N ALA A 90 -0.14 -5.21 11.09
CA ALA A 90 0.63 -6.08 11.99
C ALA A 90 1.84 -6.72 11.28
N SER A 91 1.67 -7.19 10.05
CA SER A 91 2.76 -7.73 9.22
C SER A 91 3.82 -6.69 8.86
N GLN A 92 3.48 -5.41 8.79
CA GLN A 92 4.44 -4.33 8.50
C GLN A 92 5.19 -3.92 9.78
N SER A 93 4.53 -3.92 10.94
CA SER A 93 5.12 -3.52 12.24
C SER A 93 6.39 -4.30 12.62
N VAL A 94 6.55 -5.55 12.16
CA VAL A 94 7.74 -6.38 12.45
C VAL A 94 9.01 -5.90 11.73
N LYS A 95 8.89 -4.97 10.77
CA LYS A 95 10.04 -4.40 10.05
C LYS A 95 10.78 -3.31 10.82
N GLY A 96 10.28 -2.89 11.99
CA GLY A 96 11.02 -2.07 12.94
C GLY A 96 11.16 -0.59 12.58
N ASN A 97 10.27 -0.03 11.75
CA ASN A 97 10.28 1.41 11.48
C ASN A 97 9.47 2.18 12.53
N GLU A 98 10.18 2.77 13.51
CA GLU A 98 9.56 3.51 14.63
C GLU A 98 8.70 4.70 14.16
N LYS A 99 8.94 5.26 12.98
CA LYS A 99 8.15 6.38 12.44
C LYS A 99 6.77 5.95 11.95
N GLU A 100 6.63 4.70 11.50
CA GLU A 100 5.38 4.14 10.99
C GLU A 100 4.48 3.65 12.13
N LYS A 101 5.06 3.46 13.32
CA LYS A 101 4.47 2.77 14.47
C LYS A 101 3.14 3.35 14.91
N GLU A 102 3.02 4.67 14.99
CA GLU A 102 1.78 5.34 15.40
C GLU A 102 0.63 5.06 14.42
N LEU A 103 0.89 5.19 13.11
CA LEU A 103 -0.10 4.89 12.08
C LEU A 103 -0.45 3.40 12.08
N LEU A 104 0.54 2.52 12.18
CA LEU A 104 0.32 1.07 12.18
C LEU A 104 -0.52 0.64 13.39
N LEU A 105 -0.25 1.17 14.58
CA LEU A 105 -1.07 0.92 15.77
C LEU A 105 -2.51 1.39 15.57
N SER A 106 -2.71 2.55 14.94
CA SER A 106 -4.05 3.08 14.67
C SER A 106 -4.90 2.16 13.78
N TRP A 107 -4.29 1.31 12.94
CA TRP A 107 -4.99 0.38 12.06
C TRP A 107 -5.14 -1.02 12.64
N VAL A 108 -4.23 -1.43 13.52
CA VAL A 108 -4.36 -2.72 14.23
C VAL A 108 -5.58 -2.70 15.16
N ASP A 109 -5.92 -1.54 15.72
CA ASP A 109 -7.03 -1.37 16.67
C ASP A 109 -8.41 -1.15 16.01
N VAL A 110 -8.53 -1.05 14.68
CA VAL A 110 -9.83 -0.91 14.01
C VAL A 110 -10.45 -2.27 13.77
N VAL A 111 -11.35 -2.69 14.67
CA VAL A 111 -11.97 -4.02 14.63
C VAL A 111 -13.36 -4.05 13.99
N ASP A 112 -14.08 -2.92 13.81
CA ASP A 112 -15.40 -2.94 13.18
C ASP A 112 -15.55 -1.87 12.08
N TYR A 113 -15.54 -2.32 10.82
CA TYR A 113 -16.05 -1.55 9.68
C TYR A 113 -17.49 -2.00 9.45
N GLU A 114 -18.46 -1.21 9.93
CA GLU A 114 -19.90 -1.44 9.67
C GLU A 114 -20.29 -1.28 8.19
#